data_AF-A0A8S0G412-F1
#
_entry.id   AF-A0A8S0G412-F1
#
_cell.length_a   1.000
_cell.length_b   1.000
_cell.length_c   1.000
_cell.angle_alpha   90.00
_cell.angle_beta   90.00
_cell.angle_gamma   90.00
#
_symmetry.space_group_name_H-M   'P 1'
#
loop_
_entity.id
_entity.type
_entity.pdbx_description
1 polymer ?
#
loop_
_entity_poly.entity_id
_entity_poly.type
_entity_poly.pdbx_seq_one_letter_code
_entity_poly.pdbx_strand_id
1 'polypeptide(L)'
;MVTAWLGRHGIVPTRTTDFQIMFLFSMGVTRGKWGTLVNTLCSFKRHYDANTPLAQVMPELVEQYPDTYANMGIHDLGDTMFAWLKENNPGARLNEAYSGLPVAEITPREAYNAIVDNNVELVSIENLPGRIAANSVIPYPPGIPMLLSGENFGDKNSPQVSYLRSHCWRRNVI
;
A
#
# COMPACT_ATOMS: atom_id res chain seq x y z
N MET A 1 7.04 -4.80 6.44
CA MET A 1 7.90 -5.37 7.50
C MET A 1 8.81 -4.32 8.17
N VAL A 2 9.78 -3.71 7.48
CA VAL A 2 10.71 -2.72 8.10
C VAL A 2 9.95 -1.56 8.77
N THR A 3 8.95 -0.99 8.10
CA THR A 3 8.11 0.08 8.68
C THR A 3 7.34 -0.36 9.92
N ALA A 4 6.84 -1.60 9.95
CA ALA A 4 6.18 -2.14 11.13
C ALA A 4 7.16 -2.22 12.30
N TRP A 5 8.38 -2.71 12.06
CA TRP A 5 9.45 -2.74 13.06
C TRP A 5 9.82 -1.35 13.59
N LEU A 6 9.99 -0.36 12.70
CA LEU A 6 10.27 1.02 13.08
C LEU A 6 9.15 1.61 13.95
N GLY A 7 7.88 1.33 13.61
CA GLY A 7 6.72 1.77 14.38
C GLY A 7 6.74 1.27 15.83
N ARG A 8 7.17 0.02 16.07
CA ARG A 8 7.34 -0.55 17.42
C ARG A 8 8.38 0.20 18.27
N HIS A 9 9.35 0.84 17.61
CA HIS A 9 10.40 1.63 18.25
C HIS A 9 10.09 3.14 18.25
N GLY A 10 8.83 3.52 17.97
CA GLY A 10 8.39 4.92 17.96
C GLY A 10 8.92 5.74 16.77
N ILE A 11 9.34 5.07 15.69
CA ILE A 11 9.85 5.72 14.48
C ILE A 11 8.83 5.55 13.36
N VAL A 12 8.28 6.67 12.89
CA VAL A 12 7.31 6.68 11.79
C VAL A 12 7.95 7.30 10.55
N PRO A 13 8.16 6.55 9.47
CA PRO A 13 8.62 7.12 8.21
C PRO A 13 7.50 7.93 7.54
N THR A 14 7.89 8.94 6.76
CA THR A 14 6.94 9.80 6.02
C THR A 14 6.26 9.05 4.88
N ARG A 15 6.97 8.13 4.23
CA ARG A 15 6.45 7.33 3.11
C ARG A 15 7.11 5.96 3.09
N THR A 16 6.30 4.93 2.85
CA THR A 16 6.75 3.55 2.63
C THR A 16 6.15 3.05 1.31
N THR A 17 6.98 2.45 0.47
CA THR A 17 6.56 1.69 -0.72
C THR A 17 7.14 0.27 -0.61
N ASP A 18 7.18 -0.49 -1.71
CA ASP A 18 7.67 -1.88 -1.67
C ASP A 18 9.14 -1.98 -1.22
N PHE A 19 10.00 -1.06 -1.67
CA PHE A 19 11.44 -1.07 -1.33
C PHE A 19 11.98 0.28 -0.85
N GLN A 20 11.16 1.35 -0.84
CA GLN A 20 11.59 2.68 -0.42
C GLN A 20 10.95 3.05 0.93
N ILE A 21 11.78 3.58 1.83
CA ILE A 21 11.35 4.21 3.08
C ILE A 21 11.93 5.61 3.11
N MET A 22 11.08 6.61 3.32
CA MET A 22 11.46 8.02 3.34
C MET A 22 11.33 8.59 4.74
N PHE A 23 12.35 9.32 5.19
CA PHE A 23 12.35 10.04 6.46
C PHE A 23 12.48 11.54 6.20
N LEU A 24 11.61 12.33 6.83
CA LEU A 24 11.68 13.79 6.77
C LEU A 24 12.64 14.30 7.87
N PHE A 25 13.73 14.94 7.46
CA PHE A 25 14.62 15.66 8.36
C PHE A 25 14.27 17.15 8.36
N SER A 26 13.71 17.62 9.47
CA SER A 26 13.40 19.03 9.70
C SER A 26 14.37 19.65 10.71
N MET A 27 14.32 20.98 10.88
CA MET A 27 15.10 21.69 11.90
C MET A 27 14.89 21.15 13.33
N GLY A 28 13.77 20.48 13.61
CA GLY A 28 13.48 19.84 14.91
C GLY A 28 14.12 18.46 15.10
N VAL A 29 14.88 17.96 14.13
CA VAL A 29 15.60 16.69 14.23
C VAL A 29 17.02 16.95 14.74
N THR A 30 17.28 16.51 15.97
CA THR A 30 18.60 16.65 16.59
C THR A 30 19.53 15.50 16.20
N ARG A 31 20.84 15.68 16.41
CA ARG A 31 21.85 14.62 16.17
C ARG A 31 21.59 13.34 16.99
N GLY A 32 20.81 13.38 18.06
CA GLY A 32 20.45 12.16 18.81
C GLY A 32 19.47 11.26 18.06
N LYS A 33 18.53 11.84 17.30
CA LYS A 33 17.42 11.10 16.69
C LYS A 33 17.84 10.20 15.53
N TRP A 34 18.84 10.58 14.74
CA TRP A 34 19.34 9.72 13.65
C TRP A 34 20.11 8.51 14.17
N GLY A 35 20.79 8.63 15.32
CA GLY A 35 21.48 7.51 15.96
C GLY A 35 20.51 6.40 16.37
N THR A 36 19.35 6.78 16.92
CA THR A 36 18.27 5.83 17.22
C THR A 36 17.74 5.14 15.97
N LEU A 37 17.57 5.88 14.87
CA LEU A 37 17.14 5.29 13.59
C LEU A 37 18.14 4.24 13.08
N VAL A 38 19.43 4.58 13.02
CA VAL A 38 20.47 3.64 12.56
C VAL A 38 20.53 2.42 13.46
N ASN A 39 20.49 2.60 14.79
CA ASN A 39 20.47 1.49 15.73
C ASN A 39 19.25 0.57 15.52
N THR A 40 18.08 1.15 15.30
CA THR A 40 16.84 0.40 15.05
C THR A 40 16.91 -0.39 13.75
N LEU A 41 17.49 0.17 12.68
CA LEU A 41 17.71 -0.52 11.40
C LEU A 41 18.73 -1.66 11.54
N CYS A 42 19.83 -1.44 12.25
CA CYS A 42 20.79 -2.49 12.57
C CYS A 42 20.15 -3.60 13.41
N SER A 43 19.31 -3.24 14.39
CA SER A 43 18.57 -4.19 15.20
C SER A 43 17.60 -5.03 14.38
N PHE A 44 16.85 -4.40 13.47
CA PHE A 44 16.01 -5.09 12.50
C PHE A 44 16.80 -6.12 11.71
N LYS A 45 17.94 -5.71 11.13
CA LYS A 45 18.81 -6.60 10.36
C LYS A 45 19.28 -7.79 11.19
N ARG A 46 19.69 -7.60 12.44
CA ARG A 46 20.11 -8.71 13.32
C ARG A 46 19.00 -9.73 13.54
N HIS A 47 17.77 -9.27 13.81
CA HIS A 47 16.62 -10.16 13.99
C HIS A 47 16.21 -10.85 12.70
N TYR A 48 16.33 -10.14 11.57
CA TYR A 48 16.11 -10.69 10.24
C TYR A 48 17.10 -11.80 9.92
N ASP A 49 18.40 -11.54 10.08
CA ASP A 49 19.46 -12.51 9.82
C ASP A 49 19.36 -13.75 10.75
N ALA A 50 18.86 -13.57 11.99
CA ALA A 50 18.66 -14.65 12.95
C ALA A 50 17.32 -15.39 12.81
N ASN A 51 16.48 -15.01 11.84
CA ASN A 51 15.09 -15.46 11.68
C ASN A 51 14.32 -15.53 13.01
N THR A 52 14.35 -14.45 13.79
CA THR A 52 13.71 -14.44 15.12
C THR A 52 12.19 -14.69 14.97
N PRO A 53 11.57 -15.55 15.82
CA PRO A 53 10.13 -15.84 15.74
C PRO A 53 9.26 -14.58 15.80
N LEU A 54 8.24 -14.48 14.96
CA LEU A 54 7.32 -13.33 14.91
C LEU A 54 6.66 -13.07 16.27
N ALA A 55 6.37 -14.12 17.04
CA ALA A 55 5.83 -13.99 18.40
C ALA A 55 6.73 -13.18 19.35
N GLN A 56 8.04 -13.09 19.08
CA GLN A 56 8.98 -12.28 19.87
C GLN A 56 9.12 -10.86 19.32
N VAL A 57 9.18 -10.70 17.99
CA VAL A 57 9.50 -9.41 17.34
C VAL A 57 8.28 -8.58 16.96
N MET A 58 7.14 -9.22 16.68
CA MET A 58 5.86 -8.63 16.27
C MET A 58 4.68 -9.37 16.93
N PRO A 59 4.60 -9.41 18.28
CA PRO A 59 3.59 -10.18 19.00
C PRO A 59 2.15 -9.78 18.65
N GLU A 60 1.88 -8.49 18.44
CA GLU A 60 0.54 -7.99 18.14
C GLU A 60 0.05 -8.46 16.76
N LEU A 61 0.97 -8.64 15.80
CA LEU A 61 0.64 -9.20 14.48
C LEU A 61 0.22 -10.67 14.59
N VAL A 62 0.94 -11.44 15.43
CA VAL A 62 0.64 -12.86 15.67
C VAL A 62 -0.65 -13.02 16.47
N GLU A 63 -0.90 -12.16 17.45
CA GLU A 63 -2.15 -12.16 18.23
C GLU A 63 -3.36 -11.84 17.36
N GLN A 64 -3.22 -10.92 16.41
CA GLN A 64 -4.30 -10.52 15.53
C GLN A 64 -4.63 -11.58 14.46
N TYR A 65 -3.61 -12.28 13.92
CA TYR A 65 -3.78 -13.30 12.88
C TYR A 65 -2.96 -14.56 13.19
N PRO A 66 -3.34 -15.32 14.23
CA PRO A 66 -2.55 -16.46 14.70
C PRO A 66 -2.48 -17.58 13.65
N ASP A 67 -3.56 -17.84 12.91
CA ASP A 67 -3.61 -18.90 11.90
C ASP A 67 -2.59 -18.68 10.75
N THR A 68 -2.27 -17.42 10.44
CA THR A 68 -1.36 -17.06 9.36
C THR A 68 0.10 -16.97 9.84
N TYR A 69 0.32 -16.40 11.03
CA TYR A 69 1.65 -16.01 11.50
C TYR A 69 2.21 -16.87 12.64
N ALA A 70 1.45 -17.83 13.17
CA ALA A 70 1.96 -18.76 14.16
C ALA A 70 3.16 -19.55 13.61
N ASN A 71 4.17 -19.76 14.47
CA ASN A 71 5.40 -20.50 14.15
C ASN A 71 6.24 -19.96 12.98
N MET A 72 5.97 -18.75 12.50
CA MET A 72 6.75 -18.10 11.44
C MET A 72 7.84 -17.21 12.05
N GLY A 73 9.02 -17.19 11.43
CA GLY A 73 10.07 -16.24 11.73
C GLY A 73 9.98 -14.98 10.86
N ILE A 74 10.65 -13.91 11.28
CA ILE A 74 10.64 -12.63 10.54
C ILE A 74 11.29 -12.73 9.15
N HIS A 75 12.26 -13.64 8.96
CA HIS A 75 12.85 -13.90 7.65
C HIS A 75 11.85 -14.62 6.74
N ASP A 76 11.14 -15.62 7.28
CA ASP A 76 10.13 -16.39 6.54
C ASP A 76 9.00 -15.49 6.04
N LEU A 77 8.58 -14.52 6.86
CA LEU A 77 7.62 -13.50 6.45
C LEU A 77 8.18 -12.62 5.32
N GLY A 78 9.45 -12.21 5.43
CA GLY A 78 10.15 -11.46 4.40
C GLY A 78 10.19 -12.20 3.06
N ASP A 79 10.55 -13.48 3.09
CA ASP A 79 10.58 -14.35 1.92
C ASP A 79 9.19 -14.55 1.31
N THR A 80 8.18 -14.74 2.14
CA THR A 80 6.78 -14.86 1.70
C THR A 80 6.30 -13.60 1.00
N MET A 81 6.53 -12.42 1.61
CA MET A 81 6.19 -11.13 1.01
C MET A 81 6.93 -10.91 -0.32
N PHE A 82 8.21 -11.28 -0.38
CA PHE A 82 9.02 -11.08 -1.58
C PHE A 82 8.66 -12.07 -2.70
N ALA A 83 8.35 -13.32 -2.37
CA ALA A 83 7.82 -14.31 -3.31
C ALA A 83 6.53 -13.80 -3.95
N TRP A 84 5.62 -13.22 -3.14
CA TRP A 84 4.41 -12.60 -3.67
C TRP A 84 4.69 -11.46 -4.64
N LEU A 85 5.63 -10.56 -4.31
CA LEU A 85 6.02 -9.45 -5.19
C LEU A 85 6.57 -9.95 -6.52
N LYS A 86 7.37 -11.03 -6.51
CA LYS A 86 7.89 -11.67 -7.73
C LYS A 86 6.79 -12.26 -8.60
N GLU A 87 5.82 -12.94 -7.98
CA GLU A 87 4.73 -13.60 -8.69
C GLU A 87 3.74 -12.59 -9.29
N ASN A 88 3.40 -11.54 -8.54
CA ASN A 88 2.31 -10.62 -8.89
C ASN A 88 2.77 -9.34 -9.58
N ASN A 89 4.07 -9.04 -9.53
CA ASN A 89 4.71 -7.89 -10.15
C ASN A 89 3.89 -6.59 -10.07
N PRO A 90 3.58 -6.09 -8.86
CA PRO A 90 2.74 -4.90 -8.69
C PRO A 90 3.36 -3.64 -9.30
N GLY A 91 4.69 -3.61 -9.47
CA GLY A 91 5.39 -2.50 -10.13
C GLY A 91 5.02 -2.36 -11.61
N ALA A 92 4.87 -3.49 -12.34
CA ALA A 92 4.38 -3.47 -13.71
C ALA A 92 2.93 -2.94 -13.78
N ARG A 93 2.06 -3.42 -12.87
CA ARG A 93 0.66 -2.97 -12.78
C ARG A 93 0.54 -1.48 -12.45
N LEU A 94 1.40 -0.98 -11.57
CA LEU A 94 1.50 0.44 -11.25
C LEU A 94 1.84 1.22 -12.52
N ASN A 95 2.89 0.82 -13.23
CA ASN A 95 3.29 1.51 -14.46
C ASN A 95 2.18 1.49 -15.50
N GLU A 96 1.51 0.35 -15.72
CA GLU A 96 0.37 0.23 -16.63
C GLU A 96 -0.76 1.20 -16.26
N ALA A 97 -1.15 1.26 -14.98
CA ALA A 97 -2.26 2.10 -14.50
C ALA A 97 -2.00 3.61 -14.64
N TYR A 98 -0.73 4.03 -14.64
CA TYR A 98 -0.32 5.43 -14.72
C TYR A 98 0.29 5.82 -16.09
N SER A 99 0.40 4.89 -17.04
CA SER A 99 0.99 5.17 -18.37
C SER A 99 0.05 5.98 -19.27
N GLY A 100 -1.26 5.77 -19.15
CA GLY A 100 -2.29 6.50 -19.89
C GLY A 100 -3.27 7.15 -18.93
N LEU A 101 -3.70 8.37 -19.25
CA LEU A 101 -4.72 9.05 -18.48
C LEU A 101 -6.09 8.39 -18.73
N PRO A 102 -6.90 8.18 -17.67
CA PRO A 102 -8.31 7.84 -17.82
C PRO A 102 -9.06 8.87 -18.68
N VAL A 103 -10.14 8.43 -19.34
CA VAL A 103 -10.97 9.34 -20.14
C VAL A 103 -11.88 10.13 -19.22
N ALA A 104 -11.79 11.46 -19.25
CA ALA A 104 -12.73 12.34 -18.55
C ALA A 104 -14.06 12.43 -19.33
N GLU A 105 -15.10 11.78 -18.83
CA GLU A 105 -16.45 11.78 -19.44
C GLU A 105 -17.23 13.03 -19.04
N ILE A 106 -17.05 13.47 -17.79
CA ILE A 106 -17.66 14.67 -17.22
C ILE A 106 -16.64 15.42 -16.37
N THR A 107 -16.92 16.68 -16.06
CA THR A 107 -16.06 17.47 -15.17
C THR A 107 -16.14 16.95 -13.72
N PRO A 108 -15.09 17.17 -12.91
CA PRO A 108 -15.14 16.82 -11.48
C PRO A 108 -16.30 17.46 -10.72
N ARG A 109 -16.74 18.64 -11.15
CA ARG A 109 -17.89 19.33 -10.56
C ARG A 109 -19.21 18.63 -10.88
N GLU A 110 -19.39 18.14 -12.11
CA GLU A 110 -20.58 17.38 -12.49
C GLU A 110 -20.63 16.04 -11.77
N ALA A 111 -19.49 15.35 -11.64
CA ALA A 111 -19.39 14.13 -10.86
C ALA A 111 -19.75 14.37 -9.38
N TYR A 112 -19.32 15.50 -8.80
CA TYR A 112 -19.72 15.91 -7.46
C TYR A 112 -21.23 16.20 -7.36
N ASN A 113 -21.81 16.88 -8.35
CA ASN A 113 -23.25 17.13 -8.37
C ASN A 113 -24.06 15.82 -8.39
N ALA A 114 -23.60 14.77 -9.07
CA ALA A 114 -24.25 13.46 -9.04
C ALA A 114 -24.32 12.87 -7.62
N ILE A 115 -23.35 13.16 -6.73
CA ILE A 115 -23.41 12.79 -5.32
C ILE A 115 -24.51 13.58 -4.59
N VAL A 116 -24.59 14.89 -4.85
CA VAL A 116 -25.62 15.77 -4.26
C VAL A 116 -27.03 15.34 -4.66
N ASP A 117 -27.20 14.92 -5.91
CA ASP A 117 -28.47 14.44 -6.45
C ASP A 117 -28.80 12.99 -6.03
N ASN A 118 -27.97 12.38 -5.17
CA ASN A 118 -28.08 10.99 -4.75
C ASN A 118 -28.11 9.99 -5.92
N ASN A 119 -27.42 10.33 -7.02
CA ASN A 119 -27.30 9.54 -8.24
C ASN A 119 -25.95 8.81 -8.30
N VAL A 120 -25.60 8.14 -7.21
CA VAL A 120 -24.35 7.38 -7.07
C VAL A 120 -24.61 6.05 -6.36
N GLU A 121 -23.79 5.06 -6.63
CA GLU A 121 -23.87 3.74 -6.00
C GLU A 121 -22.48 3.20 -5.66
N LEU A 122 -22.41 2.31 -4.67
CA LEU A 122 -21.19 1.58 -4.36
C LEU A 122 -21.07 0.39 -5.32
N VAL A 123 -19.99 0.38 -6.10
CA VAL A 123 -19.75 -0.65 -7.13
C VAL A 123 -18.59 -1.54 -6.69
N SER A 124 -18.80 -2.86 -6.72
CA SER A 124 -17.73 -3.84 -6.48
C SER A 124 -16.65 -3.72 -7.56
N ILE A 125 -15.41 -4.07 -7.22
CA ILE A 125 -14.24 -3.94 -8.10
C ILE A 125 -14.44 -4.60 -9.48
N GLU A 126 -15.12 -5.74 -9.51
CA GLU A 126 -15.39 -6.51 -10.74
C GLU A 126 -16.35 -5.80 -11.70
N ASN A 127 -17.15 -4.85 -11.19
CA ASN A 127 -18.15 -4.10 -11.94
C ASN A 127 -17.73 -2.65 -12.24
N LEU A 128 -16.48 -2.27 -11.91
CA LEU A 128 -15.94 -0.94 -12.21
C LEU A 128 -15.72 -0.64 -13.70
N PRO A 129 -15.35 -1.59 -14.58
CA PRO A 129 -15.19 -1.31 -16.01
C PRO A 129 -16.42 -0.62 -16.63
N GLY A 130 -16.18 0.48 -17.33
CA GLY A 130 -17.19 1.31 -18.01
C GLY A 130 -17.92 2.29 -17.09
N ARG A 131 -17.58 2.35 -15.80
CA ARG A 131 -18.22 3.26 -14.82
C ARG A 131 -17.45 4.57 -14.71
N ILE A 132 -18.16 5.65 -14.37
CA ILE A 132 -17.58 6.96 -14.07
C ILE A 132 -17.33 7.05 -12.56
N ALA A 133 -16.14 7.48 -12.17
CA ALA A 133 -15.78 7.67 -10.78
C ALA A 133 -16.49 8.92 -10.21
N ALA A 134 -17.29 8.74 -9.16
CA ALA A 134 -17.89 9.86 -8.42
C ALA A 134 -16.84 10.61 -7.58
N ASN A 135 -15.87 9.87 -7.01
CA ASN A 135 -14.78 10.39 -6.20
C ASN A 135 -13.42 10.02 -6.80
N SER A 136 -12.39 10.79 -6.48
CA SER A 136 -11.02 10.44 -6.85
C SER A 136 -10.57 9.15 -6.17
N VAL A 137 -9.76 8.37 -6.90
CA VAL A 137 -9.18 7.11 -6.41
C VAL A 137 -7.68 7.27 -6.31
N ILE A 138 -7.15 7.17 -5.08
CA ILE A 138 -5.75 7.46 -4.76
C ILE A 138 -5.13 6.25 -4.05
N PRO A 139 -4.60 5.27 -4.80
CA PRO A 139 -3.95 4.11 -4.21
C PRO A 139 -2.56 4.46 -3.64
N TYR A 140 -2.14 3.72 -2.62
CA TYR A 140 -0.80 3.81 -2.03
C TYR A 140 -0.08 2.45 -2.13
N PRO A 141 1.08 2.37 -2.83
CA PRO A 141 1.72 3.41 -3.66
C PRO A 141 0.93 3.72 -4.96
N PRO A 142 1.25 4.78 -5.73
CA PRO A 142 2.23 5.85 -5.48
C PRO A 142 1.69 7.04 -4.66
N GLY A 143 0.43 7.03 -4.22
CA GLY A 143 -0.12 8.12 -3.41
C GLY A 143 -0.39 9.42 -4.19
N ILE A 144 -0.58 9.30 -5.51
CA ILE A 144 -1.09 10.36 -6.39
C ILE A 144 -2.39 9.88 -7.04
N PRO A 145 -3.30 10.78 -7.43
CA PRO A 145 -4.57 10.38 -8.04
C PRO A 145 -4.36 9.46 -9.24
N MET A 146 -4.97 8.28 -9.19
CA MET A 146 -5.06 7.37 -10.34
C MET A 146 -6.26 7.72 -11.20
N LEU A 147 -7.39 8.04 -10.55
CA LEU A 147 -8.57 8.65 -11.17
C LEU A 147 -8.96 9.91 -10.41
N LEU A 148 -9.43 10.92 -11.12
CA LEU A 148 -10.20 12.04 -10.61
C LEU A 148 -11.70 11.80 -10.76
N SER A 149 -12.51 12.57 -10.04
CA SER A 149 -13.97 12.55 -10.21
C SER A 149 -14.34 12.91 -11.64
N GLY A 150 -15.25 12.14 -12.25
CA GLY A 150 -15.71 12.33 -13.63
C GLY A 150 -14.93 11.54 -14.68
N GLU A 151 -13.86 10.85 -14.28
CA GLU A 151 -13.10 9.96 -15.16
C GLU A 151 -13.69 8.54 -15.22
N ASN A 152 -13.59 7.91 -16.39
CA ASN A 152 -14.05 6.55 -16.65
C ASN A 152 -12.97 5.52 -16.25
N PHE A 153 -13.39 4.43 -15.62
CA PHE A 153 -12.51 3.31 -15.29
C PHE A 153 -11.99 2.55 -16.51
N GLY A 154 -12.45 2.84 -17.74
CA GLY A 154 -12.00 2.19 -18.96
C GLY A 154 -12.76 0.90 -19.24
N ASP A 155 -12.24 0.06 -20.13
CA ASP A 155 -12.89 -1.19 -20.53
C ASP A 155 -12.57 -2.38 -19.61
N LYS A 156 -12.97 -3.59 -20.02
CA LYS A 156 -12.73 -4.83 -19.27
C LYS A 156 -11.25 -5.15 -19.02
N ASN A 157 -10.35 -4.56 -19.82
CA ASN A 157 -8.90 -4.69 -19.72
C ASN A 157 -8.26 -3.47 -19.05
N SER A 158 -9.05 -2.66 -18.34
CA SER A 158 -8.57 -1.47 -17.63
C SER A 158 -7.34 -1.77 -16.76
N PRO A 159 -6.20 -1.08 -17.01
CA PRO A 159 -5.03 -1.22 -16.17
C PRO A 159 -5.26 -0.62 -14.77
N GLN A 160 -6.11 0.41 -14.63
CA GLN A 160 -6.46 1.00 -13.35
C GLN A 160 -7.24 0.02 -12.47
N VAL A 161 -8.22 -0.70 -13.03
CA VAL A 161 -8.96 -1.75 -12.30
C VAL A 161 -8.04 -2.92 -11.96
N SER A 162 -7.16 -3.31 -12.90
CA SER A 162 -6.18 -4.39 -12.67
C SER A 162 -5.22 -4.06 -11.51
N TYR A 163 -4.80 -2.80 -11.39
CA TYR A 163 -3.95 -2.33 -10.30
C TYR A 163 -4.67 -2.31 -8.94
N LEU A 164 -5.95 -1.92 -8.91
CA LEU A 164 -6.77 -2.02 -7.69
C LEU A 164 -6.93 -3.49 -7.26
N ARG A 165 -7.10 -4.41 -8.22
CA ARG A 165 -7.25 -5.84 -7.92
C ARG A 165 -5.99 -6.42 -7.29
N SER A 166 -4.80 -6.02 -7.75
CA SER A 166 -3.55 -6.45 -7.12
C SER A 166 -3.39 -5.94 -5.68
N HIS A 167 -4.04 -4.81 -5.33
CA HIS A 167 -4.05 -4.28 -3.96
C HIS A 167 -5.07 -4.99 -3.05
N CYS A 168 -6.23 -5.38 -3.56
CA CYS A 168 -7.24 -6.10 -2.78
C CYS A 168 -6.72 -7.44 -2.26
N TRP A 169 -5.94 -8.18 -3.06
CA TRP A 169 -5.34 -9.44 -2.63
C TRP A 169 -4.31 -9.27 -1.50
N ARG A 170 -3.58 -8.15 -1.50
CA ARG A 170 -2.57 -7.81 -0.47
C ARG A 170 -3.16 -7.70 0.95
N ARG A 171 -4.47 -7.46 1.11
CA ARG A 171 -5.16 -7.40 2.42
C ARG A 171 -5.50 -8.78 3.01
N ASN A 172 -5.46 -9.84 2.21
CA ASN A 172 -5.75 -11.21 2.68
C ASN A 172 -4.48 -11.99 3.04
N VAL A 173 -3.30 -11.47 2.70
CA VAL A 173 -2.00 -12.12 2.94
C VAL A 173 -1.13 -11.36 3.96
N ILE A 174 -1.48 -10.10 4.27
CA ILE A 174 -0.79 -9.26 5.25
C ILE A 174 -1.75 -8.84 6.36
#